data_AF-A0AAN6K3Y2-F1
#
_entry.id   AF-A0AAN6K3Y2-F1
#
_cell.length_a   1.000
_cell.length_b   1.000
_cell.length_c   1.000
_cell.angle_alpha   90.00
_cell.angle_beta   90.00
_cell.angle_gamma   90.00
#
_symmetry.space_group_name_H-M   'P 1'
#
loop_
_entity.id
_entity.type
_entity.pdbx_description
1 polymer ?
#
loop_
_entity_poly.entity_id
_entity_poly.type
_entity_poly.pdbx_seq_one_letter_code
_entity_poly.pdbx_strand_id
1 'polypeptide(L)'
;YIRTPVVLHAISAFRQDVLRSCALPILKGIQGCISGPAELKNEMATSPDFWAVMHALQPLPETAPLVFQIAEAIADGPDATITGDNYEATIALLNAFATAGNVGARQEQQRDQTQRRGQPAAPQERKPKKSDVIVRGTRALTIVAQLAGRVPSLIEQSHLETHEAWRAYWSPVFRCLVTQCVNPCREIRQQAFSSLQRCLLSSELASPDHTEWINIFGEVLFPLINQLLKPEVYQTDPAGMSETRVQAAQLLCKVFLHYLVLLSEWEGVLDLWVKIMGIMDRLMNSGMGAGDMLVEAVPESLKNILLVMASGNHLAPPPSAEDGSDERTEQQRELWSETWTRLERFLPGLMPELFPDVGKEAKPVRQAPDESVTADQETAQIPSRPASALAEPQAA
;
A
#
# COMPACT_ATOMS: atom_id res chain seq x y z
N TYR A 1 33.04 -29.15 26.30
CA TYR A 1 31.92 -28.28 25.90
C TYR A 1 32.30 -27.57 24.62
N ILE A 2 31.61 -27.88 23.53
CA ILE A 2 31.71 -27.12 22.27
C ILE A 2 30.76 -25.92 22.41
N ARG A 3 31.25 -24.70 22.16
CA ARG A 3 30.40 -23.50 22.17
C ARG A 3 29.86 -23.29 20.76
N THR A 4 28.55 -23.42 20.58
CA THR A 4 27.88 -23.29 19.28
C THR A 4 28.25 -22.00 18.54
N PRO A 5 28.25 -20.80 19.18
CA PRO A 5 28.62 -19.56 18.51
C PRO A 5 30.06 -19.55 17.98
N VAL A 6 31.01 -20.18 18.69
CA VAL A 6 32.42 -20.23 18.26
C VAL A 6 32.58 -21.07 16.99
N VAL A 7 31.85 -22.18 16.90
CA VAL A 7 31.88 -23.04 15.71
C VAL A 7 31.23 -22.32 14.53
N LEU A 8 30.09 -21.67 14.75
CA LEU A 8 29.39 -20.91 13.70
C LEU A 8 30.24 -19.75 13.20
N HIS A 9 30.91 -19.02 14.09
CA HIS A 9 31.84 -17.96 13.71
C HIS A 9 33.03 -18.49 12.90
N ALA A 10 33.58 -19.65 13.27
CA ALA A 10 34.66 -20.25 12.49
C ALA A 10 34.20 -20.66 11.08
N ILE A 11 32.96 -21.15 10.94
CA ILE A 11 32.37 -21.50 9.64
C ILE A 11 32.05 -20.24 8.83
N SER A 12 31.46 -19.21 9.43
CA SER A 12 31.11 -17.95 8.75
C SER A 12 32.36 -17.19 8.28
N ALA A 13 33.48 -17.36 8.98
CA ALA A 13 34.78 -16.79 8.63
C ALA A 13 35.51 -17.53 7.47
N PHE A 14 34.95 -18.62 6.93
CA PHE A 14 35.55 -19.29 5.77
C PHE A 14 35.57 -18.36 4.56
N ARG A 15 36.66 -18.44 3.76
CA ARG A 15 36.68 -17.82 2.44
C ARG A 15 35.55 -18.40 1.58
N GLN A 16 34.92 -17.58 0.74
CA GLN A 16 33.71 -17.98 0.02
C GLN A 16 33.91 -19.20 -0.89
N ASP A 17 35.09 -19.37 -1.49
CA ASP A 17 35.47 -20.54 -2.29
C ASP A 17 35.47 -21.84 -1.46
N VAL A 18 36.01 -21.77 -0.24
CA VAL A 18 36.05 -22.89 0.70
C VAL A 18 34.66 -23.20 1.23
N LEU A 19 33.90 -22.18 1.63
CA LEU A 19 32.53 -22.32 2.13
C LEU A 19 31.63 -23.01 1.11
N ARG A 20 31.74 -22.64 -0.18
CA ARG A 20 30.99 -23.26 -1.28
C ARG A 20 31.41 -24.71 -1.49
N SER A 21 32.72 -24.99 -1.46
CA SER A 21 33.26 -26.33 -1.67
C SER A 21 32.85 -27.32 -0.56
N CYS A 22 32.62 -26.83 0.66
CA CYS A 22 32.18 -27.62 1.81
C CYS A 22 30.70 -27.43 2.17
N ALA A 23 29.90 -26.80 1.31
CA ALA A 23 28.56 -26.33 1.66
C ALA A 23 27.60 -27.44 2.10
N LEU A 24 27.54 -28.56 1.36
CA LEU A 24 26.61 -29.66 1.68
C LEU A 24 26.96 -30.36 3.00
N PRO A 25 28.22 -30.74 3.29
CA PRO A 25 28.59 -31.26 4.62
C PRO A 25 28.23 -30.30 5.76
N ILE A 26 28.53 -29.00 5.61
CA ILE A 26 28.22 -27.98 6.61
C ILE A 26 26.71 -27.92 6.86
N LEU A 27 25.91 -27.82 5.80
CA LEU A 27 24.46 -27.73 5.93
C LEU A 27 23.83 -29.00 6.50
N LYS A 28 24.34 -30.18 6.18
CA LYS A 28 23.88 -31.45 6.79
C LYS A 28 24.16 -31.49 8.29
N GLY A 29 25.34 -31.02 8.71
CA GLY A 29 25.68 -30.88 10.12
C GLY A 29 24.73 -29.91 10.83
N ILE A 30 24.52 -28.74 10.24
CA ILE A 30 23.57 -27.73 10.75
C ILE A 30 22.15 -28.29 10.82
N GLN A 31 21.67 -28.98 9.79
CA GLN A 31 20.36 -29.61 9.78
C GLN A 31 20.23 -30.62 10.94
N GLY A 32 21.27 -31.42 11.20
CA GLY A 32 21.30 -32.33 12.34
C GLY A 32 21.16 -31.60 13.69
N CYS A 33 21.78 -30.43 13.83
CA CYS A 33 21.62 -29.59 15.03
C CYS A 33 20.20 -29.02 15.17
N ILE A 34 19.60 -28.57 14.06
CA ILE A 34 18.23 -28.02 14.03
C ILE A 34 17.16 -29.09 14.26
N SER A 35 17.40 -30.32 13.82
CA SER A 35 16.54 -31.48 14.12
C SER A 35 16.80 -32.09 15.51
N GLY A 36 17.76 -31.54 16.26
CA GLY A 36 18.11 -31.98 17.60
C GLY A 36 17.22 -31.39 18.70
N PRO A 37 17.72 -31.35 19.96
CA PRO A 37 17.00 -30.76 21.08
C PRO A 37 16.64 -29.29 20.86
N ALA A 38 15.50 -28.85 21.41
CA ALA A 38 15.01 -27.47 21.26
C ALA A 38 16.01 -26.41 21.74
N GLU A 39 16.79 -26.69 22.78
CA GLU A 39 17.83 -25.81 23.30
C GLU A 39 18.93 -25.53 22.26
N LEU A 40 19.42 -26.59 21.60
CA LEU A 40 20.43 -26.46 20.55
C LEU A 40 19.85 -25.75 19.32
N LYS A 41 18.62 -26.09 18.93
CA LYS A 41 17.92 -25.42 17.83
C LYS A 41 17.79 -23.91 18.09
N ASN A 42 17.42 -23.52 19.32
CA ASN A 42 17.34 -22.13 19.74
C ASN A 42 18.71 -21.45 19.71
N GLU A 43 19.75 -22.05 20.29
CA GLU A 43 21.12 -21.50 20.31
C GLU A 43 21.69 -21.30 18.89
N MET A 44 21.39 -22.24 17.98
CA MET A 44 21.73 -22.13 16.57
C MET A 44 21.00 -20.95 15.90
N ALA A 45 19.68 -20.85 16.11
CA ALA A 45 18.83 -19.87 15.45
C ALA A 45 19.00 -18.44 15.99
N THR A 46 19.53 -18.24 17.19
CA THR A 46 19.85 -16.90 17.73
C THR A 46 21.21 -16.37 17.25
N SER A 47 22.06 -17.21 16.66
CA SER A 47 23.39 -16.80 16.20
C SER A 47 23.33 -16.02 14.88
N PRO A 48 23.92 -14.82 14.79
CA PRO A 48 23.99 -14.08 13.52
C PRO A 48 24.87 -14.79 12.48
N ASP A 49 25.91 -15.50 12.92
CA ASP A 49 26.79 -16.27 12.05
C ASP A 49 26.05 -17.44 11.37
N PHE A 50 25.08 -18.06 12.05
CA PHE A 50 24.21 -19.06 11.44
C PHE A 50 23.44 -18.48 10.24
N TRP A 51 22.80 -17.33 10.43
CA TRP A 51 22.04 -16.68 9.36
C TRP A 51 22.95 -16.18 8.22
N ALA A 52 24.15 -15.70 8.54
CA ALA A 52 25.15 -15.33 7.54
C ALA A 52 25.54 -16.53 6.65
N VAL A 53 25.77 -17.71 7.24
CA VAL A 53 26.05 -18.95 6.51
C VAL A 53 24.84 -19.36 5.66
N MET A 54 23.62 -19.31 6.20
CA MET A 54 22.40 -19.61 5.42
C MET A 54 22.27 -18.69 4.20
N HIS A 55 22.46 -17.38 4.37
CA HIS A 55 22.42 -16.41 3.28
C HIS A 55 23.54 -16.60 2.25
N ALA A 56 24.75 -16.96 2.68
CA ALA A 56 25.87 -17.21 1.78
C ALA A 56 25.65 -18.45 0.90
N LEU A 57 24.95 -19.46 1.45
CA LEU A 57 24.72 -20.74 0.78
C LEU A 57 23.39 -20.79 0.03
N GLN A 58 22.38 -20.01 0.39
CA GLN A 58 21.06 -20.01 -0.26
C GLN A 58 21.08 -19.81 -1.79
N PRO A 59 21.97 -18.97 -2.39
CA PRO A 59 21.96 -18.73 -3.83
C PRO A 59 22.41 -19.94 -4.67
N LEU A 60 23.07 -20.94 -4.07
CA LEU A 60 23.58 -22.09 -4.83
C LEU A 60 22.44 -23.10 -5.08
N PRO A 61 22.20 -23.54 -6.33
CA PRO A 61 21.08 -24.44 -6.66
C PRO A 61 21.07 -25.75 -5.87
N GLU A 62 22.24 -26.31 -5.60
CA GLU A 62 22.43 -27.60 -4.91
C GLU A 62 22.18 -27.54 -3.40
N THR A 63 22.34 -26.38 -2.78
CA THR A 63 22.14 -26.15 -1.34
C THR A 63 20.78 -25.55 -1.03
N ALA A 64 20.20 -24.78 -1.94
CA ALA A 64 18.95 -24.05 -1.75
C ALA A 64 17.80 -24.91 -1.17
N PRO A 65 17.58 -26.18 -1.58
CA PRO A 65 16.55 -27.03 -0.98
C PRO A 65 16.80 -27.28 0.52
N LEU A 66 18.06 -27.53 0.90
CA LEU A 66 18.43 -27.85 2.27
C LEU A 66 18.40 -26.61 3.18
N VAL A 67 18.88 -25.46 2.67
CA VAL A 67 18.75 -24.18 3.38
C VAL A 67 17.27 -23.83 3.61
N PHE A 68 16.41 -24.08 2.62
CA PHE A 68 14.98 -23.84 2.76
C PHE A 68 14.33 -24.73 3.80
N GLN A 69 14.67 -26.03 3.81
CA GLN A 69 14.18 -26.97 4.83
C GLN A 69 14.61 -26.55 6.24
N ILE A 70 15.84 -26.07 6.42
CA ILE A 70 16.32 -25.55 7.69
C ILE A 70 15.51 -24.31 8.11
N ALA A 71 15.29 -23.37 7.19
CA ALA A 71 14.50 -22.17 7.45
C ALA A 71 13.05 -22.51 7.81
N GLU A 72 12.41 -23.44 7.07
CA GLU A 72 11.05 -23.90 7.33
C GLU A 72 10.95 -24.60 8.69
N ALA A 73 11.93 -25.43 9.07
CA ALA A 73 11.95 -26.07 10.38
C ALA A 73 12.05 -25.07 11.54
N ILE A 74 12.70 -23.91 11.35
CA ILE A 74 12.78 -22.85 12.36
C ILE A 74 11.47 -22.04 12.39
N ALA A 75 10.91 -21.73 11.22
CA ALA A 75 9.86 -20.74 11.07
C ALA A 75 8.43 -21.28 11.14
N ASP A 76 8.20 -22.54 10.76
CA ASP A 76 6.87 -23.13 10.62
C ASP A 76 6.78 -24.49 11.33
N GLY A 77 5.55 -24.88 11.69
CA GLY A 77 5.26 -26.13 12.42
C GLY A 77 5.19 -25.99 13.95
N PRO A 78 4.84 -27.09 14.65
CA PRO A 78 4.59 -27.09 16.10
C PRO A 78 5.84 -26.78 16.92
N ASP A 79 7.02 -27.17 16.42
CA ASP A 79 8.31 -26.97 17.08
C ASP A 79 9.04 -25.71 16.60
N ALA A 80 8.33 -24.76 15.96
CA ALA A 80 8.93 -23.52 15.43
C ALA A 80 9.56 -22.69 16.55
N THR A 81 10.81 -22.28 16.35
CA THR A 81 11.66 -21.60 17.35
C THR A 81 11.87 -20.13 17.01
N ILE A 82 10.78 -19.42 16.75
CA ILE A 82 10.82 -17.99 16.43
C ILE A 82 10.81 -17.18 17.72
N THR A 83 11.81 -16.30 17.86
CA THR A 83 11.99 -15.38 18.99
C THR A 83 12.28 -13.98 18.47
N GLY A 84 12.30 -12.98 19.35
CA GLY A 84 12.65 -11.61 18.96
C GLY A 84 14.02 -11.51 18.27
N ASP A 85 15.01 -12.29 18.72
CA ASP A 85 16.39 -12.24 18.22
C ASP A 85 16.56 -12.78 16.80
N ASN A 86 15.68 -13.70 16.36
CA ASN A 86 15.82 -14.37 15.07
C ASN A 86 14.71 -14.03 14.06
N TYR A 87 13.71 -13.25 14.48
CA TYR A 87 12.54 -12.93 13.69
C TYR A 87 12.90 -12.21 12.38
N GLU A 88 13.65 -11.09 12.47
CA GLU A 88 14.05 -10.30 11.30
C GLU A 88 14.96 -11.11 10.35
N ALA A 89 15.92 -11.84 10.91
CA ALA A 89 16.83 -12.68 10.13
C ALA A 89 16.09 -13.80 9.38
N THR A 90 15.07 -14.40 10.02
CA THR A 90 14.23 -15.41 9.38
C THR A 90 13.45 -14.82 8.20
N ILE A 91 12.80 -13.66 8.39
CA ILE A 91 12.08 -12.97 7.32
C ILE A 91 13.02 -12.59 6.18
N ALA A 92 14.23 -12.11 6.48
CA ALA A 92 15.24 -11.77 5.49
C ALA A 92 15.64 -12.99 4.63
N LEU A 93 15.86 -14.15 5.25
CA LEU A 93 16.18 -15.38 4.52
C LEU A 93 15.02 -15.86 3.64
N LEU A 94 13.78 -15.84 4.16
CA LEU A 94 12.59 -16.18 3.39
C LEU A 94 12.39 -15.22 2.20
N ASN A 95 12.64 -13.92 2.40
CA ASN A 95 12.60 -12.93 1.34
C ASN A 95 13.65 -13.19 0.25
N ALA A 96 14.84 -13.71 0.61
CA ALA A 96 15.85 -14.11 -0.36
C ALA A 96 15.37 -15.28 -1.24
N PHE A 97 14.63 -16.24 -0.69
CA PHE A 97 13.98 -17.30 -1.47
C PHE A 97 12.88 -16.77 -2.39
N ALA A 98 12.04 -15.84 -1.93
CA ALA A 98 11.04 -15.18 -2.78
C ALA A 98 11.71 -14.44 -3.96
N THR A 99 12.80 -13.71 -3.68
CA THR A 99 13.59 -13.00 -4.68
C THR A 99 14.26 -13.94 -5.68
N ALA A 100 14.74 -15.11 -5.25
CA ALA A 100 15.26 -16.12 -6.17
C ALA A 100 14.18 -16.61 -7.17
N GLY A 101 12.89 -16.52 -6.80
CA GLY A 101 11.74 -16.80 -7.66
C GLY A 101 11.62 -15.92 -8.90
N ASN A 102 12.37 -14.82 -9.00
CA ASN A 102 12.41 -13.92 -10.17
C ASN A 102 12.73 -14.66 -11.48
N VAL A 103 13.43 -15.80 -11.40
CA VAL A 103 13.74 -16.66 -12.55
C VAL A 103 12.47 -17.12 -13.30
N GLY A 104 11.32 -17.17 -12.63
CA GLY A 104 10.03 -17.50 -13.23
C GLY A 104 9.53 -16.48 -14.26
N ALA A 105 9.91 -15.20 -14.10
CA ALA A 105 9.48 -14.13 -15.01
C ALA A 105 9.86 -14.41 -16.47
N ARG A 106 11.06 -14.94 -16.70
CA ARG A 106 11.54 -15.31 -18.05
C ARG A 106 10.66 -16.38 -18.68
N GLN A 107 10.19 -17.35 -17.89
CA GLN A 107 9.34 -18.43 -18.38
C GLN A 107 7.94 -17.92 -18.73
N GLU A 108 7.37 -17.05 -17.91
CA GLU A 108 6.07 -16.41 -18.15
C GLU A 108 6.10 -15.54 -19.41
N GLN A 109 7.11 -14.67 -19.55
CA GLN A 109 7.26 -13.80 -20.71
C GLN A 109 7.47 -14.57 -22.02
N GLN A 110 8.24 -15.67 -21.99
CA GLN A 110 8.39 -16.53 -23.17
C GLN A 110 7.04 -17.14 -23.57
N ARG A 111 6.24 -17.60 -22.62
CA ARG A 111 4.89 -18.15 -22.90
C ARG A 111 3.98 -17.11 -23.54
N ASP A 112 3.98 -15.88 -23.03
CA ASP A 112 3.17 -14.78 -23.58
C ASP A 112 3.58 -14.46 -25.04
N GLN A 113 4.88 -14.48 -25.35
CA GLN A 113 5.37 -14.26 -26.71
C GLN A 113 4.93 -15.37 -27.68
N THR A 114 4.99 -16.63 -27.24
CA THR A 114 4.56 -17.76 -28.07
C THR A 114 3.05 -17.73 -28.33
N GLN A 115 2.25 -17.37 -27.31
CA GLN A 115 0.80 -17.21 -27.44
C GLN A 115 0.43 -16.07 -28.39
N ARG A 116 1.10 -14.91 -28.28
CA ARG A 116 0.88 -13.77 -29.20
C ARG A 116 1.23 -14.09 -30.65
N ARG A 117 2.17 -15.00 -30.88
CA ARG A 117 2.60 -15.44 -32.23
C ARG A 117 1.66 -16.48 -32.86
N GLY A 118 0.59 -16.89 -32.19
CA GLY A 118 -0.39 -17.83 -32.73
C GLY A 118 0.19 -19.22 -33.07
N GLN A 119 1.35 -19.58 -32.49
CA GLN A 119 1.92 -20.91 -32.67
C GLN A 119 1.03 -21.94 -31.96
N PRO A 120 0.64 -23.05 -32.62
CA PRO A 120 -0.14 -24.09 -31.97
C PRO A 120 0.63 -24.61 -30.76
N ALA A 121 -0.02 -24.61 -29.59
CA ALA A 121 0.53 -25.24 -28.41
C ALA A 121 0.89 -26.69 -28.78
N ALA A 122 2.16 -27.07 -28.58
CA ALA A 122 2.58 -28.46 -28.78
C ALA A 122 1.62 -29.38 -27.99
N PRO A 123 1.22 -30.54 -28.56
CA PRO A 123 0.23 -31.41 -27.94
C PRO A 123 0.64 -31.75 -26.50
N GLN A 124 -0.19 -31.38 -25.54
CA GLN A 124 -0.12 -31.64 -24.09
C GLN A 124 1.07 -32.51 -23.63
N GLU A 125 2.28 -31.94 -23.59
CA GLU A 125 3.31 -32.47 -22.71
C GLU A 125 2.98 -31.94 -21.31
N ARG A 126 2.56 -32.88 -20.44
CA ARG A 126 2.42 -32.80 -18.97
C ARG A 126 2.68 -31.40 -18.40
N LYS A 127 1.65 -30.77 -17.79
CA LYS A 127 1.73 -29.48 -17.06
C LYS A 127 3.18 -29.17 -16.67
N PRO A 128 3.83 -28.16 -17.26
CA PRO A 128 5.25 -27.92 -17.06
C PRO A 128 5.52 -27.90 -15.56
N LYS A 129 6.41 -28.80 -15.09
CA LYS A 129 6.75 -28.91 -13.66
C LYS A 129 7.07 -27.50 -13.15
N LYS A 130 6.33 -27.04 -12.15
CA LYS A 130 6.61 -25.74 -11.51
C LYS A 130 8.07 -25.74 -11.08
N SER A 131 8.80 -24.67 -11.41
CA SER A 131 10.19 -24.56 -11.01
C SER A 131 10.28 -24.64 -9.49
N ASP A 132 11.12 -25.53 -8.97
CA ASP A 132 11.28 -25.69 -7.51
C ASP A 132 11.70 -24.39 -6.82
N VAL A 133 12.35 -23.48 -7.55
CA VAL A 133 12.72 -22.14 -7.06
C VAL A 133 11.47 -21.29 -6.81
N ILE A 134 10.50 -21.32 -7.73
CA ILE A 134 9.22 -20.61 -7.58
C ILE A 134 8.41 -21.24 -6.44
N VAL A 135 8.39 -22.57 -6.33
CA VAL A 135 7.70 -23.28 -5.23
C VAL A 135 8.26 -22.88 -3.87
N ARG A 136 9.60 -22.83 -3.72
CA ARG A 136 10.22 -22.32 -2.48
C ARG A 136 9.91 -20.85 -2.24
N GLY A 137 9.91 -20.02 -3.29
CA GLY A 137 9.60 -18.59 -3.17
C GLY A 137 8.16 -18.31 -2.73
N THR A 138 7.17 -19.00 -3.30
CA THR A 138 5.75 -18.86 -2.90
C THR A 138 5.50 -19.43 -1.51
N ARG A 139 6.16 -20.55 -1.16
CA ARG A 139 6.10 -21.10 0.18
C ARG A 139 6.75 -20.17 1.21
N ALA A 140 7.89 -19.55 0.90
CA ALA A 140 8.52 -18.55 1.75
C ALA A 140 7.57 -17.39 2.07
N LEU A 141 6.87 -16.86 1.06
CA LEU A 141 5.89 -15.79 1.26
C LEU A 141 4.67 -16.22 2.08
N THR A 142 4.27 -17.49 1.98
CA THR A 142 3.25 -18.06 2.85
C THR A 142 3.72 -18.07 4.31
N ILE A 143 4.96 -18.51 4.56
CA ILE A 143 5.54 -18.54 5.91
C ILE A 143 5.68 -17.12 6.47
N VAL A 144 6.17 -16.15 5.68
CA VAL A 144 6.23 -14.73 6.10
C VAL A 144 4.86 -14.21 6.52
N ALA A 145 3.80 -14.53 5.77
CA ALA A 145 2.44 -14.14 6.13
C ALA A 145 1.93 -14.81 7.42
N GLN A 146 2.34 -16.06 7.68
CA GLN A 146 2.03 -16.75 8.94
C GLN A 146 2.78 -16.13 10.12
N LEU A 147 4.04 -15.74 9.92
CA LEU A 147 4.85 -15.04 10.93
C LEU A 147 4.28 -13.66 11.29
N ALA A 148 3.51 -13.03 10.38
CA ALA A 148 2.77 -11.81 10.68
C ALA A 148 1.74 -12.01 11.81
N GLY A 149 1.07 -13.17 11.86
CA GLY A 149 0.14 -13.51 12.94
C GLY A 149 0.81 -13.79 14.29
N ARG A 150 2.14 -13.87 14.34
CA ARG A 150 2.91 -13.95 15.60
C ARG A 150 3.35 -12.59 16.12
N VAL A 151 3.16 -11.52 15.36
CA VAL A 151 3.63 -10.19 15.75
C VAL A 151 3.00 -9.71 17.06
N PRO A 152 1.68 -9.82 17.30
CA PRO A 152 1.10 -9.36 18.56
C PRO A 152 1.75 -10.00 19.79
N SER A 153 1.95 -11.34 19.77
CA SER A 153 2.57 -12.05 20.89
C SER A 153 4.07 -11.74 21.05
N LEU A 154 4.79 -11.47 19.96
CA LEU A 154 6.18 -11.02 20.02
C LEU A 154 6.29 -9.61 20.61
N ILE A 155 5.39 -8.71 20.26
CA ILE A 155 5.32 -7.35 20.83
C ILE A 155 5.09 -7.44 22.35
N GLU A 156 4.10 -8.21 22.80
CA GLU A 156 3.80 -8.42 24.22
C GLU A 156 5.00 -8.95 25.01
N GLN A 157 5.81 -9.83 24.42
CA GLN A 157 6.98 -10.43 25.05
C GLN A 157 8.23 -9.52 25.04
N SER A 158 8.28 -8.55 24.13
CA SER A 158 9.50 -7.77 23.87
C SER A 158 9.77 -6.66 24.90
N HIS A 159 8.75 -6.23 25.65
CA HIS A 159 8.80 -5.06 26.55
C HIS A 159 9.31 -3.76 25.88
N LEU A 160 9.29 -3.69 24.55
CA LEU A 160 9.68 -2.52 23.78
C LEU A 160 8.59 -1.45 23.82
N GLU A 161 8.97 -0.18 23.60
CA GLU A 161 8.00 0.88 23.34
C GLU A 161 7.23 0.58 22.05
N THR A 162 5.96 0.99 21.97
CA THR A 162 5.04 0.60 20.88
C THR A 162 5.60 0.87 19.48
N HIS A 163 6.22 2.04 19.28
CA HIS A 163 6.85 2.40 18.01
C HIS A 163 8.11 1.58 17.69
N GLU A 164 8.93 1.25 18.69
CA GLU A 164 10.09 0.37 18.50
C GLU A 164 9.66 -1.06 18.20
N ALA A 165 8.63 -1.55 18.90
CA ALA A 165 8.04 -2.86 18.67
C ALA A 165 7.43 -2.98 17.26
N TRP A 166 6.74 -1.94 16.78
CA TRP A 166 6.24 -1.85 15.40
C TRP A 166 7.39 -1.98 14.38
N ARG A 167 8.48 -1.23 14.61
CA ARG A 167 9.67 -1.29 13.74
C ARG A 167 10.37 -2.64 13.78
N ALA A 168 10.41 -3.28 14.94
CA ALA A 168 11.06 -4.57 15.10
C ALA A 168 10.27 -5.73 14.46
N TYR A 169 8.94 -5.71 14.54
CA TYR A 169 8.13 -6.88 14.19
C TYR A 169 7.22 -6.69 12.98
N TRP A 170 6.54 -5.55 12.82
CA TRP A 170 5.69 -5.32 11.64
C TRP A 170 6.48 -4.91 10.41
N SER A 171 7.50 -4.05 10.58
CA SER A 171 8.26 -3.51 9.45
C SER A 171 8.99 -4.57 8.62
N PRO A 172 9.64 -5.61 9.19
CA PRO A 172 10.28 -6.66 8.38
C PRO A 172 9.30 -7.41 7.49
N VAL A 173 8.11 -7.75 8.02
CA VAL A 173 7.05 -8.42 7.26
C VAL A 173 6.60 -7.56 6.09
N PHE A 174 6.25 -6.30 6.36
CA PHE A 174 5.76 -5.40 5.32
C PHE A 174 6.83 -5.10 4.28
N ARG A 175 8.08 -4.86 4.70
CA ARG A 175 9.21 -4.65 3.78
C ARG A 175 9.41 -5.85 2.86
N CYS A 176 9.35 -7.07 3.39
CA CYS A 176 9.41 -8.30 2.60
C CYS A 176 8.28 -8.35 1.57
N LEU A 177 7.02 -8.24 2.01
CA LEU A 177 5.85 -8.36 1.13
C LEU A 177 5.81 -7.25 0.07
N VAL A 178 6.08 -5.99 0.42
CA VAL A 178 6.13 -4.85 -0.51
C VAL A 178 7.22 -5.06 -1.57
N THR A 179 8.42 -5.50 -1.16
CA THR A 179 9.51 -5.81 -2.10
C THR A 179 9.08 -6.84 -3.14
N GLN A 180 8.28 -7.83 -2.72
CA GLN A 180 7.81 -8.88 -3.62
C GLN A 180 6.54 -8.51 -4.39
N CYS A 181 5.81 -7.47 -4.00
CA CYS A 181 4.69 -6.92 -4.79
C CYS A 181 5.14 -6.22 -6.10
N VAL A 182 6.44 -5.96 -6.26
CA VAL A 182 7.04 -5.46 -7.52
C VAL A 182 7.91 -6.51 -8.21
N ASN A 183 7.80 -7.78 -7.81
CA ASN A 183 8.56 -8.88 -8.39
C ASN A 183 8.19 -9.09 -9.87
N PRO A 184 9.15 -9.30 -10.80
CA PRO A 184 8.83 -9.54 -12.20
C PRO A 184 8.07 -10.86 -12.45
N CYS A 185 8.21 -11.85 -11.57
CA CYS A 185 7.50 -13.13 -11.64
C CYS A 185 6.07 -12.96 -11.10
N ARG A 186 5.07 -13.17 -11.96
CA ARG A 186 3.65 -12.96 -11.65
C ARG A 186 3.19 -13.83 -10.48
N GLU A 187 3.61 -15.09 -10.43
CA GLU A 187 3.22 -16.01 -9.35
C GLU A 187 3.75 -15.56 -7.98
N ILE A 188 5.00 -15.08 -7.90
CA ILE A 188 5.57 -14.53 -6.66
C ILE A 188 4.86 -13.22 -6.29
N ARG A 189 4.66 -12.35 -7.27
CA ARG A 189 4.00 -11.05 -7.09
C ARG A 189 2.57 -11.19 -6.58
N GLN A 190 1.79 -12.09 -7.18
CA GLN A 190 0.40 -12.37 -6.78
C GLN A 190 0.34 -12.95 -5.37
N GLN A 191 1.24 -13.87 -5.02
CA GLN A 191 1.32 -14.43 -3.67
C GLN A 191 1.68 -13.36 -2.63
N ALA A 192 2.64 -12.48 -2.94
CA ALA A 192 3.04 -11.38 -2.07
C ALA A 192 1.88 -10.39 -1.86
N PHE A 193 1.21 -9.99 -2.94
CA PHE A 193 0.08 -9.06 -2.89
C PHE A 193 -1.08 -9.62 -2.06
N SER A 194 -1.44 -10.88 -2.28
CA SER A 194 -2.50 -11.56 -1.54
C SER A 194 -2.16 -11.71 -0.05
N SER A 195 -0.89 -11.96 0.28
CA SER A 195 -0.43 -11.97 1.67
C SER A 195 -0.46 -10.57 2.29
N LEU A 196 0.02 -9.54 1.57
CA LEU A 196 0.01 -8.16 2.04
C LEU A 196 -1.40 -7.68 2.33
N GLN A 197 -2.34 -7.93 1.43
CA GLN A 197 -3.74 -7.57 1.62
C GLN A 197 -4.33 -8.22 2.89
N ARG A 198 -4.03 -9.50 3.15
CA ARG A 198 -4.51 -10.17 4.37
C ARG A 198 -3.90 -9.57 5.63
N CYS A 199 -2.60 -9.24 5.61
CA CYS A 199 -1.95 -8.60 6.74
C CYS A 199 -2.54 -7.21 7.03
N LEU A 200 -2.70 -6.38 6.00
CA LEU A 200 -3.21 -5.00 6.11
C LEU A 200 -4.70 -4.89 6.48
N LEU A 201 -5.45 -5.98 6.36
CA LEU A 201 -6.87 -6.06 6.72
C LEU A 201 -7.10 -6.98 7.92
N SER A 202 -6.03 -7.32 8.65
CA SER A 202 -6.13 -8.10 9.87
C SER A 202 -6.71 -7.25 10.98
N SER A 203 -7.65 -7.82 11.75
CA SER A 203 -8.18 -7.19 12.97
C SER A 203 -7.12 -7.04 14.06
N GLU A 204 -6.03 -7.80 13.98
CA GLU A 204 -4.92 -7.76 14.95
C GLU A 204 -3.91 -6.64 14.66
N LEU A 205 -4.04 -5.96 13.52
CA LEU A 205 -3.07 -4.95 13.10
C LEU A 205 -3.30 -3.59 13.76
N ALA A 206 -4.56 -3.20 13.93
CA ALA A 206 -4.93 -1.93 14.51
C ALA A 206 -5.53 -2.16 15.90
N SER A 207 -5.16 -1.30 16.84
CA SER A 207 -5.76 -1.21 18.17
C SER A 207 -6.21 0.24 18.40
N PRO A 208 -7.29 0.47 19.16
CA PRO A 208 -7.62 1.80 19.67
C PRO A 208 -6.55 2.35 20.62
N ASP A 209 -5.73 1.49 21.23
CA ASP A 209 -4.75 1.90 22.25
C ASP A 209 -3.51 2.59 21.67
N HIS A 210 -3.28 2.46 20.36
CA HIS A 210 -2.06 2.94 19.72
C HIS A 210 -2.26 3.30 18.24
N THR A 211 -1.40 4.14 17.69
CA THR A 211 -1.61 4.78 16.36
C THR A 211 -0.59 4.38 15.30
N GLU A 212 0.37 3.52 15.64
CA GLU A 212 1.46 3.07 14.77
C GLU A 212 0.95 2.35 13.52
N TRP A 213 -0.23 1.73 13.58
CA TRP A 213 -0.85 1.10 12.43
C TRP A 213 -1.15 2.10 11.30
N ILE A 214 -1.28 3.40 11.59
CA ILE A 214 -1.43 4.44 10.57
C ILE A 214 -0.20 4.51 9.66
N ASN A 215 0.98 4.07 10.16
CA ASN A 215 2.21 4.01 9.36
C ASN A 215 2.08 3.09 8.14
N ILE A 216 1.10 2.18 8.07
CA ILE A 216 0.86 1.36 6.86
C ILE A 216 0.61 2.21 5.62
N PHE A 217 0.03 3.40 5.75
CA PHE A 217 -0.17 4.28 4.61
C PHE A 217 1.17 4.85 4.13
N GLY A 218 1.89 5.52 5.04
CA GLY A 218 3.14 6.23 4.72
C GLY A 218 4.34 5.32 4.44
N GLU A 219 4.42 4.16 5.09
CA GLU A 219 5.58 3.27 5.03
C GLU A 219 5.37 2.03 4.15
N VAL A 220 4.12 1.68 3.82
CA VAL A 220 3.79 0.45 3.07
C VAL A 220 3.05 0.74 1.76
N LEU A 221 1.83 1.28 1.83
CA LEU A 221 0.96 1.46 0.67
C LEU A 221 1.48 2.55 -0.29
N PHE A 222 1.81 3.74 0.22
CA PHE A 222 2.30 4.83 -0.63
C PHE A 222 3.65 4.49 -1.27
N PRO A 223 4.65 3.94 -0.55
CA PRO A 223 5.89 3.49 -1.17
C PRO A 223 5.68 2.40 -2.22
N LEU A 224 4.80 1.42 -1.97
CA LEU A 224 4.47 0.38 -2.96
C LEU A 224 3.93 0.99 -4.25
N ILE A 225 2.91 1.85 -4.16
CA ILE A 225 2.31 2.49 -5.34
C ILE A 225 3.34 3.35 -6.08
N ASN A 226 4.15 4.11 -5.34
CA ASN A 226 5.22 4.91 -5.93
C ASN A 226 6.26 4.05 -6.66
N GLN A 227 6.59 2.85 -6.15
CA GLN A 227 7.47 1.91 -6.85
C GLN A 227 6.81 1.36 -8.12
N LEU A 228 5.53 0.97 -8.05
CA LEU A 228 4.80 0.47 -9.22
C LEU A 228 4.69 1.51 -10.33
N LEU A 229 4.66 2.80 -9.99
CA LEU A 229 4.65 3.93 -10.92
C LEU A 229 5.99 4.17 -11.63
N LYS A 230 7.10 3.59 -11.16
CA LYS A 230 8.42 3.76 -11.79
C LYS A 230 8.46 3.08 -13.17
N PRO A 231 8.98 3.75 -14.21
CA PRO A 231 9.12 3.15 -15.55
C PRO A 231 9.94 1.85 -15.53
N GLU A 232 10.99 1.79 -14.72
CA GLU A 232 11.89 0.64 -14.65
C GLU A 232 11.17 -0.60 -14.11
N VAL A 233 10.26 -0.43 -13.14
CA VAL A 233 9.44 -1.52 -12.59
C VAL A 233 8.38 -1.94 -13.60
N TYR A 234 7.70 -0.97 -14.22
CA TYR A 234 6.66 -1.23 -15.22
C TYR A 234 7.18 -2.05 -16.40
N GLN A 235 8.37 -1.72 -16.90
CA GLN A 235 8.98 -2.41 -18.05
C GLN A 235 9.35 -3.87 -17.77
N THR A 236 9.44 -4.30 -16.50
CA THR A 236 9.74 -5.69 -16.17
C THR A 236 8.62 -6.66 -16.56
N ASP A 237 7.37 -6.23 -16.51
CA ASP A 237 6.19 -7.01 -16.93
C ASP A 237 5.01 -6.06 -17.18
N PRO A 238 4.92 -5.37 -18.34
CA PRO A 238 3.93 -4.32 -18.56
C PRO A 238 2.48 -4.77 -18.35
N ALA A 239 2.14 -5.98 -18.80
CA ALA A 239 0.79 -6.53 -18.67
C ALA A 239 0.45 -6.81 -17.20
N GLY A 240 1.30 -7.57 -16.51
CA GLY A 240 1.03 -7.94 -15.12
C GLY A 240 1.25 -6.79 -14.13
N MET A 241 2.13 -5.83 -14.41
CA MET A 241 2.30 -4.63 -13.58
C MET A 241 1.11 -3.67 -13.73
N SER A 242 0.49 -3.63 -14.92
CA SER A 242 -0.75 -2.86 -15.12
C SER A 242 -1.87 -3.38 -14.22
N GLU A 243 -2.05 -4.69 -14.15
CA GLU A 243 -3.00 -5.34 -13.24
C GLU A 243 -2.65 -5.06 -11.77
N THR A 244 -1.38 -5.20 -11.38
CA THR A 244 -0.94 -4.94 -10.00
C THR A 244 -1.16 -3.48 -9.59
N ARG A 245 -1.07 -2.51 -10.50
CA ARG A 245 -1.40 -1.10 -10.20
C ARG A 245 -2.88 -0.91 -9.88
N VAL A 246 -3.77 -1.53 -10.65
CA VAL A 246 -5.22 -1.49 -10.39
C VAL A 246 -5.52 -2.12 -9.02
N GLN A 247 -4.93 -3.29 -8.75
CA GLN A 247 -5.06 -3.96 -7.45
C GLN A 247 -4.54 -3.08 -6.30
N ALA A 248 -3.40 -2.40 -6.47
CA ALA A 248 -2.82 -1.52 -5.46
C ALA A 248 -3.70 -0.29 -5.19
N ALA A 249 -4.31 0.29 -6.22
CA ALA A 249 -5.29 1.38 -6.07
C ALA A 249 -6.49 0.92 -5.24
N GLN A 250 -7.08 -0.21 -5.61
CA GLN A 250 -8.22 -0.81 -4.90
C GLN A 250 -7.86 -1.19 -3.46
N LEU A 251 -6.65 -1.73 -3.23
CA LEU A 251 -6.18 -2.07 -1.89
C LEU A 251 -6.04 -0.82 -1.01
N LEU A 252 -5.49 0.27 -1.54
CA LEU A 252 -5.40 1.53 -0.81
C LEU A 252 -6.79 2.03 -0.38
N CYS A 253 -7.75 2.06 -1.32
CA CYS A 253 -9.14 2.40 -1.02
C CYS A 253 -9.74 1.50 0.06
N LYS A 254 -9.54 0.18 -0.09
CA LYS A 254 -10.10 -0.82 0.81
C LYS A 254 -9.54 -0.70 2.22
N VAL A 255 -8.24 -0.48 2.37
CA VAL A 255 -7.59 -0.29 3.68
C VAL A 255 -8.05 1.02 4.34
N PHE A 256 -8.18 2.10 3.57
CA PHE A 256 -8.74 3.35 4.07
C PHE A 256 -10.17 3.17 4.61
N LEU A 257 -11.05 2.51 3.86
CA LEU A 257 -12.41 2.22 4.31
C LEU A 257 -12.46 1.26 5.50
N HIS A 258 -11.59 0.25 5.52
CA HIS A 258 -11.53 -0.71 6.61
C HIS A 258 -11.23 -0.04 7.96
N TYR A 259 -10.38 0.98 7.96
CA TYR A 259 -10.00 1.73 9.15
C TYR A 259 -10.71 3.09 9.29
N LEU A 260 -11.72 3.38 8.46
CA LEU A 260 -12.34 4.71 8.38
C LEU A 260 -12.83 5.23 9.74
N VAL A 261 -13.45 4.37 10.55
CA VAL A 261 -13.97 4.74 11.87
C VAL A 261 -12.84 5.22 12.78
N LEU A 262 -11.77 4.43 12.92
CA LEU A 262 -10.60 4.81 13.73
C LEU A 262 -9.88 6.03 13.16
N LEU A 263 -9.77 6.12 11.82
CA LEU A 263 -9.16 7.27 11.16
C LEU A 263 -9.95 8.56 11.39
N SER A 264 -11.28 8.49 11.46
CA SER A 264 -12.12 9.68 11.63
C SER A 264 -11.93 10.39 12.98
N GLU A 265 -11.45 9.65 13.99
CA GLU A 265 -11.11 10.19 15.31
C GLU A 265 -9.69 10.78 15.36
N TRP A 266 -8.85 10.51 14.34
CA TRP A 266 -7.48 10.97 14.28
C TRP A 266 -7.36 12.32 13.56
N GLU A 267 -6.67 13.27 14.20
CA GLU A 267 -6.51 14.65 13.69
C GLU A 267 -5.89 14.71 12.28
N GLY A 268 -5.02 13.75 11.92
CA GLY A 268 -4.31 13.73 10.63
C GLY A 268 -5.10 13.15 9.45
N VAL A 269 -6.38 12.80 9.62
CA VAL A 269 -7.17 12.14 8.56
C VAL A 269 -7.30 12.98 7.29
N LEU A 270 -7.39 14.32 7.42
CA LEU A 270 -7.46 15.23 6.28
C LEU A 270 -6.19 15.13 5.43
N ASP A 271 -5.02 15.21 6.07
CA ASP A 271 -3.72 15.08 5.40
C ASP A 271 -3.56 13.72 4.72
N LEU A 272 -4.02 12.65 5.38
CA LEU A 272 -4.02 11.32 4.81
C LEU A 272 -4.93 11.24 3.58
N TRP A 273 -6.15 11.74 3.68
CA TRP A 273 -7.12 11.75 2.59
C TRP A 273 -6.63 12.54 1.38
N VAL A 274 -6.04 13.72 1.60
CA VAL A 274 -5.41 14.54 0.56
C VAL A 274 -4.29 13.77 -0.14
N LYS A 275 -3.44 13.05 0.61
CA LYS A 275 -2.39 12.20 0.03
C LYS A 275 -2.97 11.04 -0.79
N ILE A 276 -4.03 10.40 -0.31
CA ILE A 276 -4.73 9.33 -1.04
C ILE A 276 -5.25 9.85 -2.38
N MET A 277 -5.97 10.98 -2.39
CA MET A 277 -6.46 11.60 -3.64
C MET A 277 -5.30 11.94 -4.59
N GLY A 278 -4.21 12.51 -4.09
CA GLY A 278 -3.03 12.81 -4.91
C GLY A 278 -2.37 11.56 -5.51
N ILE A 279 -2.41 10.42 -4.82
CA ILE A 279 -1.92 9.15 -5.35
C ILE A 279 -2.86 8.58 -6.41
N MET A 280 -4.18 8.69 -6.22
CA MET A 280 -5.17 8.27 -7.21
C MET A 280 -5.06 9.06 -8.51
N ASP A 281 -4.94 10.39 -8.41
CA ASP A 281 -4.67 11.28 -9.53
C ASP A 281 -3.40 10.84 -10.29
N ARG A 282 -2.29 10.66 -9.57
CA ARG A 282 -1.02 10.20 -10.17
C ARG A 282 -1.09 8.82 -10.81
N LEU A 283 -1.85 7.89 -10.25
CA LEU A 283 -2.07 6.55 -10.83
C LEU A 283 -2.77 6.65 -12.18
N MET A 284 -3.89 7.37 -12.21
CA MET A 284 -4.72 7.56 -13.40
C MET A 284 -3.97 8.33 -14.49
N ASN A 285 -3.26 9.40 -14.12
CA ASN A 285 -2.55 10.29 -15.04
C ASN A 285 -1.09 9.88 -15.29
N SER A 286 -0.70 8.64 -14.94
CA SER A 286 0.69 8.16 -15.11
C SER A 286 1.11 7.93 -16.57
N GLY A 287 0.18 7.96 -17.53
CA GLY A 287 0.47 7.85 -18.98
C GLY A 287 1.07 6.51 -19.43
N MET A 288 1.15 5.52 -18.53
CA MET A 288 1.66 4.17 -18.80
C MET A 288 0.48 3.21 -19.00
N GLY A 289 0.66 2.16 -19.82
CA GLY A 289 -0.37 1.30 -20.44
C GLY A 289 -1.37 0.53 -19.56
N ALA A 290 -1.58 0.95 -18.31
CA ALA A 290 -2.74 0.66 -17.48
C ALA A 290 -3.83 1.76 -17.54
N GLY A 291 -3.63 2.79 -18.38
CA GLY A 291 -4.49 3.98 -18.48
C GLY A 291 -5.98 3.62 -18.54
N ASP A 292 -6.39 2.78 -19.47
CA ASP A 292 -7.82 2.45 -19.66
C ASP A 292 -8.43 1.77 -18.42
N MET A 293 -7.76 0.76 -17.85
CA MET A 293 -8.25 0.06 -16.65
C MET A 293 -8.25 0.94 -15.40
N LEU A 294 -7.26 1.82 -15.25
CA LEU A 294 -7.17 2.75 -14.11
C LEU A 294 -8.16 3.91 -14.24
N VAL A 295 -8.42 4.38 -15.46
CA VAL A 295 -9.43 5.41 -15.75
C VAL A 295 -10.83 4.93 -15.39
N GLU A 296 -11.10 3.64 -15.42
CA GLU A 296 -12.36 3.07 -14.91
C GLU A 296 -12.30 2.74 -13.41
N ALA A 297 -11.23 2.08 -12.96
CA ALA A 297 -11.15 1.58 -11.58
C ALA A 297 -11.00 2.68 -10.53
N VAL A 298 -10.29 3.78 -10.84
CA VAL A 298 -10.04 4.87 -9.88
C VAL A 298 -11.32 5.66 -9.58
N PRO A 299 -12.09 6.15 -10.59
CA PRO A 299 -13.35 6.85 -10.33
C PRO A 299 -14.35 5.98 -9.58
N GLU A 300 -14.47 4.71 -9.95
CA GLU A 300 -15.37 3.77 -9.27
C GLU A 300 -14.96 3.55 -7.81
N SER A 301 -13.66 3.39 -7.54
CA SER A 301 -13.17 3.23 -6.16
C SER A 301 -13.38 4.50 -5.32
N LEU A 302 -13.16 5.69 -5.90
CA LEU A 302 -13.40 6.97 -5.25
C LEU A 302 -14.89 7.20 -4.99
N LYS A 303 -15.76 6.91 -5.97
CA LYS A 303 -17.22 6.96 -5.82
C LYS A 303 -17.68 6.14 -4.61
N ASN A 304 -17.21 4.90 -4.51
CA ASN A 304 -17.54 4.02 -3.39
C ASN A 304 -17.05 4.59 -2.05
N ILE A 305 -15.85 5.17 -1.98
CA ILE A 305 -15.38 5.82 -0.76
C ILE A 305 -16.25 7.01 -0.36
N LEU A 306 -16.50 7.92 -1.30
CA LEU A 306 -17.26 9.14 -1.05
C LEU A 306 -18.67 8.83 -0.55
N LEU A 307 -19.33 7.83 -1.15
CA LEU A 307 -20.64 7.37 -0.70
C LEU A 307 -20.60 6.77 0.71
N VAL A 308 -19.59 5.95 1.03
CA VAL A 308 -19.43 5.39 2.38
C VAL A 308 -19.16 6.50 3.40
N MET A 309 -18.24 7.43 3.10
CA MET A 309 -17.93 8.55 3.99
C MET A 309 -19.14 9.47 4.21
N ALA A 310 -19.94 9.73 3.18
CA ALA A 310 -21.16 10.51 3.32
C ALA A 310 -22.21 9.77 4.18
N SER A 311 -22.41 8.47 3.95
CA SER A 311 -23.36 7.67 4.74
C SER A 311 -22.96 7.54 6.21
N GLY A 312 -21.66 7.57 6.52
CA GLY A 312 -21.12 7.57 7.87
C GLY A 312 -21.02 8.97 8.50
N ASN A 313 -21.53 10.01 7.84
CA ASN A 313 -21.43 11.41 8.25
C ASN A 313 -19.98 11.93 8.43
N HIS A 314 -19.00 11.26 7.83
CA HIS A 314 -17.61 11.71 7.81
C HIS A 314 -17.39 12.79 6.74
N LEU A 315 -18.07 12.65 5.59
CA LEU A 315 -18.07 13.63 4.50
C LEU A 315 -19.45 14.28 4.40
N ALA A 316 -19.67 15.33 5.19
CA ALA A 316 -20.96 16.01 5.27
C ALA A 316 -21.10 17.11 4.20
N PRO A 317 -22.08 17.02 3.29
CA PRO A 317 -22.38 18.09 2.35
C PRO A 317 -22.77 19.38 3.08
N PRO A 318 -22.54 20.56 2.48
CA PRO A 318 -23.00 21.80 3.06
C PRO A 318 -24.54 21.79 3.20
N PRO A 319 -25.08 22.39 4.27
CA PRO A 319 -26.52 22.47 4.45
C PRO A 319 -27.16 23.17 3.25
N SER A 320 -28.35 22.68 2.87
CA SER A 320 -29.20 23.36 1.90
C SER A 320 -29.57 24.74 2.45
N ALA A 321 -29.83 25.73 1.60
CA ALA A 321 -30.25 27.07 2.04
C ALA A 321 -31.56 27.07 2.88
N GLU A 322 -32.33 25.98 2.83
CA GLU A 322 -33.55 25.75 3.63
C GLU A 322 -33.28 25.07 4.99
N ASP A 323 -32.17 24.35 5.12
CA ASP A 323 -31.73 23.75 6.37
C ASP A 323 -30.94 24.83 7.15
N GLY A 324 -31.24 24.98 8.44
CA GLY A 324 -30.69 26.04 9.28
C GLY A 324 -29.17 25.97 9.53
N SER A 325 -28.74 26.44 10.70
CA SER A 325 -27.33 26.59 11.09
C SER A 325 -26.47 25.37 10.74
N ASP A 326 -25.31 25.61 10.12
CA ASP A 326 -24.36 24.57 9.71
C ASP A 326 -23.79 23.82 10.92
N GLU A 327 -24.25 22.59 11.14
CA GLU A 327 -23.86 21.72 12.26
C GLU A 327 -22.54 20.98 12.03
N ARG A 328 -21.89 21.16 10.88
CA ARG A 328 -20.63 20.48 10.56
C ARG A 328 -19.49 21.01 11.41
N THR A 329 -18.63 20.09 11.85
CA THR A 329 -17.34 20.43 12.46
C THR A 329 -16.43 21.11 11.44
N GLU A 330 -15.42 21.86 11.92
CA GLU A 330 -14.44 22.50 11.04
C GLU A 330 -13.74 21.46 10.15
N GLN A 331 -13.37 20.32 10.73
CA GLN A 331 -12.75 19.21 10.02
C GLN A 331 -13.64 18.67 8.88
N GLN A 332 -14.97 18.56 9.09
CA GLN A 332 -15.90 18.13 8.06
C GLN A 332 -16.02 19.17 6.92
N ARG A 333 -15.98 20.47 7.25
CA ARG A 333 -16.00 21.56 6.25
C ARG A 333 -14.75 21.53 5.37
N GLU A 334 -13.58 21.43 6.00
CA GLU A 334 -12.29 21.35 5.30
C GLU A 334 -12.22 20.09 4.44
N LEU A 335 -12.61 18.93 4.99
CA LEU A 335 -12.62 17.67 4.26
C LEU A 335 -13.52 17.74 3.02
N TRP A 336 -14.71 18.32 3.14
CA TRP A 336 -15.60 18.56 2.01
C TRP A 336 -14.97 19.46 0.95
N SER A 337 -14.42 20.61 1.37
CA SER A 337 -13.82 21.61 0.48
C SER A 337 -12.61 21.05 -0.29
N GLU A 338 -11.70 20.37 0.41
CA GLU A 338 -10.52 19.75 -0.20
C GLU A 338 -10.90 18.62 -1.15
N THR A 339 -11.90 17.81 -0.78
CA THR A 339 -12.42 16.73 -1.63
C THR A 339 -13.00 17.28 -2.92
N TRP A 340 -13.85 18.31 -2.83
CA TRP A 340 -14.46 18.95 -4.00
C TRP A 340 -13.39 19.55 -4.93
N THR A 341 -12.52 20.38 -4.36
CA THR A 341 -11.49 21.12 -5.13
C THR A 341 -10.56 20.17 -5.88
N ARG A 342 -10.19 19.05 -5.27
CA ARG A 342 -9.26 18.09 -5.88
C ARG A 342 -9.94 17.23 -6.92
N LEU A 343 -11.13 16.71 -6.64
CA LEU A 343 -11.85 15.89 -7.61
C LEU A 343 -12.22 16.69 -8.86
N GLU A 344 -12.61 17.95 -8.73
CA GLU A 344 -12.94 18.80 -9.89
C GLU A 344 -11.76 18.96 -10.86
N ARG A 345 -10.52 18.84 -10.36
CA ARG A 345 -9.31 18.94 -11.17
C ARG A 345 -9.05 17.73 -12.07
N PHE A 346 -9.30 16.51 -11.60
CA PHE A 346 -8.94 15.28 -12.35
C PHE A 346 -10.12 14.37 -12.69
N LEU A 347 -11.28 14.52 -12.02
CA LEU A 347 -12.55 13.84 -12.30
C LEU A 347 -13.72 14.84 -12.24
N PRO A 348 -13.77 15.82 -13.16
CA PRO A 348 -14.83 16.81 -13.20
C PRO A 348 -16.19 16.13 -13.36
N GLY A 349 -17.19 16.59 -12.62
CA GLY A 349 -18.55 16.05 -12.67
C GLY A 349 -18.85 14.91 -11.70
N LEU A 350 -17.84 14.26 -11.08
CA LEU A 350 -18.07 13.19 -10.10
C LEU A 350 -18.82 13.70 -8.85
N MET A 351 -18.39 14.83 -8.28
CA MET A 351 -19.05 15.41 -7.10
C MET A 351 -20.50 15.85 -7.40
N PRO A 352 -20.79 16.57 -8.49
CA PRO A 352 -22.17 16.86 -8.91
C PRO A 352 -23.03 15.62 -9.17
N GLU A 353 -22.46 14.52 -9.69
CA GLU A 353 -23.18 13.25 -9.91
C GLU A 353 -23.62 12.64 -8.57
N LEU A 354 -22.75 12.64 -7.56
CA LEU A 354 -23.01 12.02 -6.27
C LEU A 354 -23.86 12.88 -5.33
N PHE A 355 -23.71 14.20 -5.42
CA PHE A 355 -24.35 15.17 -4.52
C PHE A 355 -25.08 16.28 -5.32
N PRO A 356 -26.15 15.93 -6.05
CA PRO A 356 -26.82 16.85 -6.98
C PRO A 356 -27.51 18.03 -6.29
N ASP A 357 -27.79 17.93 -4.99
CA ASP A 357 -28.57 18.94 -4.26
C ASP A 357 -27.70 20.06 -3.65
N VAL A 358 -26.37 19.87 -3.63
CA VAL A 358 -25.41 20.88 -3.15
C VAL A 358 -25.27 22.08 -4.12
N GLY A 359 -25.62 21.90 -5.40
CA GLY A 359 -25.42 22.89 -6.47
C GLY A 359 -26.68 23.59 -6.98
N LYS A 360 -27.88 23.27 -6.46
CA LYS A 360 -29.13 23.74 -7.09
C LYS A 360 -29.59 25.15 -6.71
N GLU A 361 -29.06 25.80 -5.69
CA GLU A 361 -29.52 27.14 -5.30
C GLU A 361 -28.40 28.11 -4.89
N ALA A 362 -27.59 28.50 -5.86
CA ALA A 362 -26.99 29.84 -5.88
C ALA A 362 -27.55 30.62 -7.07
N LYS A 363 -28.88 30.83 -7.12
CA LYS A 363 -29.41 31.92 -7.94
C LYS A 363 -29.04 33.23 -7.24
N PRO A 364 -28.34 34.17 -7.89
CA PRO A 364 -28.12 35.48 -7.28
C PRO A 364 -29.50 36.12 -7.09
N VAL A 365 -29.88 36.34 -5.83
CA VAL A 365 -30.99 37.23 -5.51
C VAL A 365 -30.60 38.58 -6.12
N ARG A 366 -31.19 38.91 -7.27
CA ARG A 366 -31.24 40.28 -7.78
C ARG A 366 -31.85 41.10 -6.64
N GLN A 367 -31.03 41.91 -5.99
CA GLN A 367 -31.53 42.99 -5.16
C GLN A 367 -32.38 43.88 -6.07
N ALA A 368 -33.70 43.83 -5.87
CA ALA A 368 -34.59 44.85 -6.38
C ALA A 368 -34.29 46.15 -5.61
N PRO A 369 -34.32 47.33 -6.27
CA PRO A 369 -34.08 48.59 -5.59
C PRO A 369 -35.18 48.85 -4.56
N ASP A 370 -34.73 49.28 -3.39
CA ASP A 370 -35.53 49.70 -2.24
C ASP A 370 -36.40 50.92 -2.61
N GLU A 371 -37.70 50.71 -2.83
CA GLU A 371 -38.70 51.78 -2.85
C GLU A 371 -39.23 51.99 -1.43
N SER A 372 -38.64 52.95 -0.72
CA SER A 372 -39.22 53.52 0.49
C SER A 372 -39.42 55.02 0.29
N VAL A 373 -40.66 55.43 0.00
CA VAL A 373 -41.11 56.81 0.20
C VAL A 373 -42.51 56.81 0.79
N THR A 374 -42.58 57.07 2.09
CA THR A 374 -43.77 57.49 2.81
C THR A 374 -44.06 58.97 2.52
N ALA A 375 -45.33 59.28 2.30
CA ALA A 375 -45.87 60.64 2.18
C ALA A 375 -46.01 61.29 3.58
N ASP A 376 -45.70 62.59 3.70
CA ASP A 376 -46.76 63.62 3.83
C ASP A 376 -46.24 65.08 3.81
N GLN A 377 -46.94 65.85 2.97
CA GLN A 377 -47.43 67.24 3.10
C GLN A 377 -46.50 68.49 3.10
N GLU A 378 -46.55 69.17 1.93
CA GLU A 378 -47.13 70.50 1.68
C GLU A 378 -46.56 71.76 2.38
N THR A 379 -45.87 72.63 1.63
CA THR A 379 -46.44 73.90 1.11
C THR A 379 -45.45 74.77 0.29
N ALA A 380 -46.01 75.43 -0.73
CA ALA A 380 -45.63 76.74 -1.31
C ALA A 380 -44.51 76.88 -2.38
N GLN A 381 -44.90 76.65 -3.65
CA GLN A 381 -45.09 77.67 -4.70
C GLN A 381 -43.93 78.51 -5.33
N ILE A 382 -43.70 78.18 -6.63
CA ILE A 382 -43.51 78.99 -7.89
C ILE A 382 -42.14 79.66 -8.27
N PRO A 383 -41.87 79.99 -9.57
CA PRO A 383 -40.87 79.26 -10.37
C PRO A 383 -39.91 80.17 -11.19
N SER A 384 -38.96 79.61 -11.94
CA SER A 384 -38.55 80.16 -13.25
C SER A 384 -37.70 79.19 -14.08
N ARG A 385 -38.19 78.91 -15.30
CA ARG A 385 -37.46 78.43 -16.50
C ARG A 385 -36.84 79.66 -17.22
N PRO A 386 -36.15 79.52 -18.36
CA PRO A 386 -35.17 78.51 -18.81
C PRO A 386 -33.93 79.19 -19.49
N ALA A 387 -33.04 78.39 -20.08
CA ALA A 387 -32.59 78.51 -21.49
C ALA A 387 -31.07 78.53 -21.76
N SER A 388 -30.78 77.95 -22.94
CA SER A 388 -29.60 78.02 -23.82
C SER A 388 -28.33 77.30 -23.35
N ALA A 389 -27.85 76.23 -24.02
CA ALA A 389 -27.52 76.04 -25.45
C ALA A 389 -26.35 76.92 -25.92
N LEU A 390 -25.25 76.24 -26.32
CA LEU A 390 -24.16 76.57 -27.25
C LEU A 390 -23.02 75.56 -26.89
N ALA A 391 -22.79 74.44 -27.59
CA ALA A 391 -22.27 74.33 -28.96
C ALA A 391 -21.17 75.37 -29.25
N GLU A 392 -19.89 74.98 -29.21
CA GLU A 392 -19.05 74.61 -30.37
C GLU A 392 -17.54 74.59 -29.97
N PRO A 393 -16.54 74.29 -30.84
CA PRO A 393 -15.65 73.15 -30.64
C PRO A 393 -14.14 73.48 -30.56
N GLN A 394 -13.34 72.42 -30.40
CA GLN A 394 -11.95 72.18 -30.85
C GLN A 394 -11.05 73.38 -31.24
N ALA A 395 -9.83 73.41 -30.70
CA ALA A 395 -8.60 73.16 -31.48
C ALA A 395 -7.32 73.27 -30.62
N ALA A 396 -6.33 72.49 -31.09
CA ALA A 396 -4.88 72.46 -30.78
C ALA A 396 -4.44 71.67 -29.54
#